data_AF-A0A7V5STV6-F1
#
_entry.id   AF-A0A7V5STV6-F1
#
_cell.length_a   1.000
_cell.length_b   1.000
_cell.length_c   1.000
_cell.angle_alpha   90.00
_cell.angle_beta   90.00
_cell.angle_gamma   90.00
#
_symmetry.space_group_name_H-M   'P 1'
#
loop_
_entity.id
_entity.type
_entity.pdbx_description
1 polymer ?
#
loop_
_entity_poly.entity_id
_entity_poly.type
_entity_poly.pdbx_seq_one_letter_code
_entity_poly.pdbx_strand_id
1 'polypeptide(L)'
;MIEDLIEGAKEIFNYKELFKEVILATMNSPEYLLDKIFPIYEQFYDLVMAFGTINIDEVQKFLDSHLINSSNQPFFPLIAGLYVSALINRILEEKNEISINLIQLNKKIIEKSNKEAILSQDTSNDENICGIGYSLDFIGYLLPKNKTLNISGAVGDYCGALMNENSKIILNGNCGKHLGYEKHQTAKIIQKI
;
A
#
# COMPACT_ATOMS: atom_id res chain seq x y z
N MET A 1 -12.28 -15.84 6.69
CA MET A 1 -12.44 -14.74 5.70
C MET A 1 -11.80 -13.43 6.17
N ILE A 2 -12.46 -12.58 6.98
CA ILE A 2 -11.75 -11.39 7.54
C ILE A 2 -10.60 -11.80 8.45
N GLU A 3 -10.72 -12.96 9.13
CA GLU A 3 -9.65 -13.57 9.91
C GLU A 3 -8.42 -13.89 9.06
N ASP A 4 -8.60 -14.38 7.82
CA ASP A 4 -7.48 -14.67 6.91
C ASP A 4 -6.75 -13.38 6.53
N LEU A 5 -7.50 -12.29 6.30
CA LEU A 5 -6.90 -10.97 6.03
C LEU A 5 -6.08 -10.47 7.22
N ILE A 6 -6.56 -10.70 8.44
CA ILE A 6 -5.90 -10.31 9.69
C ILE A 6 -4.67 -11.18 9.96
N GLU A 7 -4.76 -12.51 9.82
CA GLU A 7 -3.64 -13.42 10.01
C GLU A 7 -2.58 -13.19 8.93
N GLY A 8 -2.98 -13.01 7.67
CA GLY A 8 -2.07 -12.62 6.60
C GLY A 8 -1.35 -11.31 6.91
N ALA A 9 -2.06 -10.31 7.44
CA ALA A 9 -1.44 -9.07 7.87
C ALA A 9 -0.41 -9.29 8.99
N LYS A 10 -0.69 -10.15 9.97
CA LYS A 10 0.31 -10.50 11.00
C LYS A 10 1.53 -11.18 10.38
N GLU A 11 1.30 -12.06 9.41
CA GLU A 11 2.36 -12.80 8.73
C GLU A 11 3.29 -11.86 7.96
N ILE A 12 2.76 -11.00 7.08
CA ILE A 12 3.56 -10.07 6.26
C ILE A 12 4.45 -9.14 7.12
N PHE A 13 3.98 -8.72 8.30
CA PHE A 13 4.74 -7.85 9.20
C PHE A 13 5.87 -8.60 9.94
N ASN A 14 5.86 -9.94 9.93
CA ASN A 14 7.00 -10.74 10.40
C ASN A 14 8.16 -10.77 9.39
N TYR A 15 7.91 -10.46 8.10
CA TYR A 15 8.95 -10.36 7.07
C TYR A 15 9.78 -9.07 7.15
N LYS A 16 9.68 -8.30 8.25
CA LYS A 16 10.39 -7.03 8.49
C LYS A 16 11.91 -7.10 8.27
N GLU A 17 12.55 -8.26 8.49
CA GLU A 17 13.98 -8.43 8.26
C GLU A 17 14.35 -8.43 6.78
N LEU A 18 13.47 -8.92 5.89
CA LEU A 18 13.68 -8.84 4.44
C LEU A 18 13.66 -7.39 3.94
N PHE A 19 12.83 -6.54 4.54
CA PHE A 19 12.72 -5.12 4.17
C PHE A 19 13.88 -4.26 4.68
N LYS A 20 14.61 -4.71 5.72
CA LYS A 20 15.78 -4.00 6.23
C LYS A 20 16.88 -3.92 5.16
N GLU A 21 17.11 -5.01 4.43
CA GLU A 21 18.07 -5.04 3.31
C GLU A 21 17.60 -4.24 2.10
N VAL A 22 16.29 -4.27 1.79
CA VAL A 22 15.68 -3.45 0.74
C VAL A 22 15.92 -1.97 1.01
N ILE A 23 15.66 -1.51 2.23
CA ILE A 23 15.70 -0.08 2.54
C ILE A 23 17.13 0.47 2.64
N LEU A 24 18.07 -0.34 3.15
CA LEU A 24 19.49 0.01 3.11
C LEU A 24 20.00 0.14 1.66
N ALA A 25 19.49 -0.67 0.72
CA ALA A 25 19.85 -0.57 -0.69
C ALA A 25 19.22 0.66 -1.38
N THR A 26 18.04 1.11 -0.93
CA THR A 26 17.21 2.07 -1.69
C THR A 26 17.34 3.52 -1.27
N MET A 27 18.06 3.80 -0.17
CA MET A 27 18.44 5.18 0.19
C MET A 27 19.30 5.87 -0.89
N ASN A 28 19.85 5.12 -1.86
CA ASN A 28 20.79 5.65 -2.85
C ASN A 28 20.35 5.51 -4.32
N SER A 29 19.33 4.70 -4.67
CA SER A 29 18.90 4.49 -6.06
C SER A 29 17.50 3.86 -6.20
N PRO A 30 16.49 4.57 -6.75
CA PRO A 30 15.12 4.06 -6.95
C PRO A 30 15.01 2.78 -7.79
N GLU A 31 15.90 2.59 -8.76
CA GLU A 31 15.93 1.43 -9.67
C GLU A 31 16.14 0.11 -8.88
N TYR A 32 16.95 0.14 -7.82
CA TYR A 32 17.22 -1.04 -6.98
C TYR A 32 16.05 -1.39 -6.05
N LEU A 33 15.07 -0.49 -5.89
CA LEU A 33 13.91 -0.74 -5.04
C LEU A 33 13.01 -1.80 -5.68
N LEU A 34 12.71 -1.68 -6.97
CA LEU A 34 11.77 -2.60 -7.63
C LEU A 34 12.29 -4.04 -7.66
N ASP A 35 13.57 -4.26 -7.94
CA ASP A 35 14.21 -5.58 -7.96
C ASP A 35 14.12 -6.29 -6.60
N LYS A 36 14.10 -5.52 -5.51
CA LYS A 36 14.00 -6.03 -4.15
C LYS A 36 12.56 -6.16 -3.67
N ILE A 37 11.66 -5.32 -4.19
CA ILE A 37 10.23 -5.34 -3.87
C ILE A 37 9.55 -6.53 -4.57
N PHE A 38 9.94 -6.87 -5.80
CA PHE A 38 9.27 -7.90 -6.59
C PHE A 38 9.21 -9.27 -5.88
N PRO A 39 10.32 -9.85 -5.37
CA PRO A 39 10.27 -11.14 -4.67
C PRO A 39 9.44 -11.12 -3.38
N ILE A 40 9.31 -9.96 -2.74
CA ILE A 40 8.49 -9.82 -1.53
C ILE A 40 7.02 -9.72 -1.90
N TYR A 41 6.71 -8.97 -2.95
CA TYR A 41 5.36 -8.91 -3.49
C TYR A 41 4.88 -10.29 -3.94
N GLU A 42 5.72 -11.09 -4.60
CA GLU A 42 5.36 -12.47 -4.99
C GLU A 42 4.97 -13.32 -3.77
N GLN A 43 5.73 -13.26 -2.68
CA GLN A 43 5.38 -13.98 -1.44
C GLN A 43 4.03 -13.51 -0.87
N PHE A 44 3.75 -12.20 -0.90
CA PHE A 44 2.47 -11.66 -0.43
C PHE A 44 1.32 -12.08 -1.34
N TYR A 45 1.57 -12.12 -2.65
CA TYR A 45 0.60 -12.60 -3.62
C TYR A 45 0.28 -14.08 -3.41
N ASP A 46 1.29 -14.93 -3.28
CA ASP A 46 1.12 -16.36 -3.02
C ASP A 46 0.33 -16.63 -1.73
N LEU A 47 0.62 -15.87 -0.66
CA LEU A 47 -0.15 -15.91 0.59
C LEU A 47 -1.63 -15.56 0.34
N VAL A 48 -1.90 -14.46 -0.36
CA VAL A 48 -3.26 -14.02 -0.69
C VAL A 48 -3.99 -15.02 -1.58
N MET A 49 -3.28 -15.71 -2.48
CA MET A 49 -3.85 -16.75 -3.34
C MET A 49 -4.31 -17.99 -2.55
N ALA A 50 -3.71 -18.24 -1.38
CA ALA A 50 -4.11 -19.33 -0.49
C ALA A 50 -5.40 -19.03 0.29
N PHE A 51 -5.86 -17.78 0.32
CA PHE A 51 -7.11 -17.41 0.99
C PHE A 51 -8.33 -17.92 0.21
N GLY A 52 -9.45 -18.07 0.94
CA GLY A 52 -10.76 -18.28 0.30
C GLY A 52 -11.18 -17.10 -0.57
N THR A 53 -12.39 -17.14 -1.14
CA THR A 53 -12.92 -16.05 -1.98
C THR A 53 -12.93 -14.71 -1.25
N ILE A 54 -12.14 -13.74 -1.73
CA ILE A 54 -12.03 -12.41 -1.15
C ILE A 54 -12.95 -11.46 -1.90
N ASN A 55 -13.74 -10.65 -1.19
CA ASN A 55 -14.48 -9.56 -1.79
C ASN A 55 -13.99 -8.18 -1.33
N ILE A 56 -14.39 -7.14 -2.07
CA ILE A 56 -13.93 -5.77 -1.84
C ILE A 56 -14.44 -5.18 -0.53
N ASP A 57 -15.64 -5.57 -0.09
CA ASP A 57 -16.25 -5.07 1.15
C ASP A 57 -15.49 -5.60 2.38
N GLU A 58 -15.02 -6.84 2.31
CA GLU A 58 -14.16 -7.44 3.34
C GLU A 58 -12.79 -6.74 3.42
N VAL A 59 -12.18 -6.45 2.26
CA VAL A 59 -10.94 -5.67 2.21
C VAL A 59 -11.17 -4.29 2.80
N GLN A 60 -12.23 -3.58 2.42
CA GLN A 60 -12.56 -2.26 2.96
C GLN A 60 -12.74 -2.32 4.49
N LYS A 61 -13.49 -3.30 5.00
CA LYS A 61 -13.68 -3.50 6.45
C LYS A 61 -12.35 -3.77 7.17
N PHE A 62 -11.48 -4.58 6.56
CA PHE A 62 -10.14 -4.85 7.08
C PHE A 62 -9.27 -3.59 7.14
N LEU A 63 -9.24 -2.79 6.06
CA LEU A 63 -8.52 -1.52 6.00
C LEU A 63 -8.98 -0.59 7.11
N ASP A 64 -10.30 -0.42 7.25
CA ASP A 64 -10.86 0.56 8.17
C ASP A 64 -10.73 0.14 9.64
N SER A 65 -10.76 -1.17 9.95
CA SER A 65 -10.90 -1.65 11.33
C SER A 65 -9.67 -2.36 11.88
N HIS A 66 -8.82 -2.94 11.04
CA HIS A 66 -7.75 -3.84 11.49
C HIS A 66 -6.37 -3.38 11.06
N LEU A 67 -6.19 -2.97 9.81
CA LEU A 67 -4.86 -2.60 9.28
C LEU A 67 -4.21 -1.45 10.07
N ILE A 68 -5.02 -0.52 10.58
CA ILE A 68 -4.57 0.59 11.44
C ILE A 68 -3.80 0.13 12.70
N ASN A 69 -4.07 -1.07 13.21
CA ASN A 69 -3.39 -1.58 14.39
C ASN A 69 -1.90 -1.87 14.10
N SER A 70 -1.55 -2.13 12.85
CA SER A 70 -0.17 -2.31 12.42
C SER A 70 0.55 -1.01 12.04
N SER A 71 -0.11 0.16 12.13
CA SER A 71 0.45 1.43 11.63
C SER A 71 1.78 1.86 12.24
N ASN A 72 2.11 1.34 13.43
CA ASN A 72 3.34 1.69 14.17
C ASN A 72 4.48 0.72 13.87
N GLN A 73 4.24 -0.31 13.05
CA GLN A 73 5.28 -1.23 12.65
C GLN A 73 6.28 -0.52 11.72
N PRO A 74 7.58 -0.86 11.80
CA PRO A 74 8.56 -0.38 10.85
C PRO A 74 8.11 -0.66 9.41
N PHE A 75 8.33 0.32 8.52
CA PHE A 75 8.03 0.19 7.09
C PHE A 75 6.55 -0.05 6.78
N PHE A 76 5.65 0.33 7.69
CA PHE A 76 4.21 0.15 7.53
C PHE A 76 3.66 0.61 6.17
N PRO A 77 3.92 1.84 5.68
CA PRO A 77 3.39 2.31 4.40
C PRO A 77 3.68 1.35 3.25
N LEU A 78 4.90 0.81 3.21
CA LEU A 78 5.39 -0.06 2.17
C LEU A 78 4.85 -1.48 2.31
N ILE A 79 4.97 -2.10 3.49
CA ILE A 79 4.51 -3.48 3.72
C ILE A 79 2.99 -3.58 3.54
N ALA A 80 2.24 -2.68 4.19
CA ALA A 80 0.79 -2.65 4.07
C ALA A 80 0.35 -2.34 2.64
N GLY A 81 1.04 -1.43 1.97
CA GLY A 81 0.75 -1.04 0.60
C GLY A 81 0.91 -2.18 -0.42
N LEU A 82 1.98 -2.96 -0.32
CA LEU A 82 2.19 -4.15 -1.14
C LEU A 82 1.13 -5.23 -0.89
N TYR A 83 0.81 -5.48 0.38
CA TYR A 83 -0.21 -6.47 0.74
C TYR A 83 -1.60 -6.08 0.24
N VAL A 84 -1.98 -4.81 0.41
CA VAL A 84 -3.25 -4.30 -0.12
C VAL A 84 -3.28 -4.39 -1.64
N SER A 85 -2.15 -4.17 -2.32
CA SER A 85 -2.04 -4.37 -3.77
C SER A 85 -2.18 -5.84 -4.19
N ALA A 86 -1.64 -6.78 -3.42
CA ALA A 86 -1.85 -8.22 -3.65
C ALA A 86 -3.34 -8.59 -3.52
N LEU A 87 -4.02 -8.11 -2.48
CA LEU A 87 -5.47 -8.29 -2.29
C LEU A 87 -6.29 -7.70 -3.44
N ILE A 88 -5.94 -6.50 -3.90
CA ILE A 88 -6.58 -5.84 -5.04
C ILE A 88 -6.42 -6.68 -6.32
N ASN A 89 -5.20 -7.13 -6.61
CA ASN A 89 -4.92 -7.88 -7.81
C ASN A 89 -5.65 -9.23 -7.81
N ARG A 90 -5.74 -9.90 -6.65
CA ARG A 90 -6.57 -11.09 -6.47
C ARG A 90 -8.03 -10.85 -6.80
N ILE A 91 -8.64 -9.80 -6.27
CA ILE A 91 -10.05 -9.47 -6.59
C ILE A 91 -10.22 -9.15 -8.08
N LEU A 92 -9.24 -8.52 -8.70
CA LEU A 92 -9.24 -8.18 -10.13
C LEU A 92 -9.02 -9.38 -11.06
N GLU A 93 -8.68 -10.58 -10.55
CA GLU A 93 -8.70 -11.78 -11.40
C GLU A 93 -10.12 -12.07 -11.91
N GLU A 94 -11.14 -11.81 -11.07
CA GLU A 94 -12.54 -12.08 -11.38
C GLU A 94 -13.32 -10.82 -11.81
N LYS A 95 -12.78 -9.62 -11.56
CA LYS A 95 -13.44 -8.34 -11.84
C LYS A 95 -12.62 -7.48 -12.79
N ASN A 96 -13.28 -6.68 -13.63
CA ASN A 96 -12.57 -5.73 -14.51
C ASN A 96 -12.30 -4.38 -13.83
N GLU A 97 -13.09 -4.06 -12.81
CA GLU A 97 -13.03 -2.79 -12.12
C GLU A 97 -13.38 -2.98 -10.65
N ILE A 98 -12.62 -2.31 -9.77
CA ILE A 98 -12.94 -2.20 -8.35
C ILE A 98 -12.70 -0.78 -7.84
N SER A 99 -13.24 -0.50 -6.66
CA SER A 99 -13.06 0.77 -5.96
C SER A 99 -12.60 0.52 -4.52
N ILE A 100 -11.58 1.25 -4.08
CA ILE A 100 -11.12 1.26 -2.69
C ILE A 100 -11.24 2.67 -2.11
N ASN A 101 -11.59 2.77 -0.83
CA ASN A 101 -11.66 4.03 -0.11
C ASN A 101 -10.65 4.05 1.04
N LEU A 102 -9.61 4.86 0.90
CA LEU A 102 -8.55 5.01 1.89
C LEU A 102 -8.79 6.19 2.83
N ILE A 103 -9.81 7.02 2.62
CA ILE A 103 -10.04 8.26 3.38
C ILE A 103 -10.08 8.00 4.89
N GLN A 104 -10.83 6.97 5.31
CA GLN A 104 -10.97 6.66 6.73
C GLN A 104 -9.68 6.10 7.33
N LEU A 105 -8.99 5.20 6.63
CA LEU A 105 -7.67 4.71 7.05
C LEU A 105 -6.65 5.86 7.15
N ASN A 106 -6.53 6.70 6.12
CA ASN A 106 -5.63 7.86 6.11
C ASN A 106 -5.90 8.77 7.32
N LYS A 107 -7.18 9.08 7.58
CA LYS A 107 -7.58 9.91 8.72
C LYS A 107 -7.13 9.28 10.05
N LYS A 108 -7.35 7.97 10.24
CA LYS A 108 -6.95 7.26 11.46
C LYS A 108 -5.43 7.23 11.65
N ILE A 109 -4.65 7.05 10.58
CA ILE A 109 -3.18 7.08 10.64
C ILE A 109 -2.70 8.46 11.11
N ILE A 110 -3.25 9.54 10.53
CA ILE A 110 -2.92 10.92 10.90
C ILE A 110 -3.29 11.19 12.37
N GLU A 111 -4.50 10.81 12.79
CA GLU A 111 -4.95 11.00 14.17
C GLU A 111 -4.07 10.26 15.19
N LYS A 112 -3.63 9.04 14.86
CA LYS A 112 -2.77 8.24 15.72
C LYS A 112 -1.36 8.84 15.80
N SER A 113 -0.79 9.22 14.68
CA SER A 113 0.52 9.89 14.62
C SER A 113 0.53 11.20 15.41
N ASN A 114 -0.52 12.02 15.29
CA ASN A 114 -0.63 13.27 16.05
C ASN A 114 -0.72 13.03 17.57
N LYS A 115 -1.45 12.02 18.01
CA LYS A 115 -1.54 11.67 19.44
C LYS A 115 -0.20 11.21 20.00
N GLU A 116 0.54 10.40 19.25
CA GLU A 116 1.87 9.92 19.64
C GLU A 116 2.89 11.06 19.66
N ALA A 117 2.83 11.98 18.69
CA ALA A 117 3.65 13.20 18.69
C ALA A 117 3.39 14.06 19.93
N ILE A 118 2.12 14.30 20.29
CA ILE A 118 1.75 15.06 21.50
C ILE A 118 2.28 14.38 22.78
N LEU A 119 2.22 13.05 22.87
CA LEU A 119 2.76 12.30 24.02
C LEU A 119 4.30 12.33 24.08
N SER A 120 4.99 12.43 22.94
CA SER A 120 6.45 12.55 22.87
C SER A 120 6.99 13.97 23.13
N GLN A 121 6.15 15.00 22.97
CA GLN A 121 6.52 16.40 23.24
C GLN A 121 6.67 16.72 24.74
N ASP A 122 6.29 15.81 25.64
CA ASP A 122 6.65 15.88 27.07
C ASP A 122 8.07 15.33 27.37
N THR A 123 8.82 14.81 26.37
CA THR A 123 10.16 14.21 26.63
C THR A 123 11.32 14.54 25.69
N SER A 124 11.17 15.25 24.57
CA SER A 124 12.35 15.76 23.83
C SER A 124 12.02 16.77 22.72
N ASN A 125 12.76 17.89 22.72
CA ASN A 125 12.83 18.89 21.65
C ASN A 125 13.61 18.35 20.43
N ASP A 126 12.98 17.52 19.61
CA ASP A 126 13.54 17.17 18.29
C ASP A 126 12.63 17.69 17.16
N GLU A 127 13.03 18.82 16.57
CA GLU A 127 12.40 19.48 15.41
C GLU A 127 12.64 18.74 14.07
N ASN A 128 12.97 17.45 14.09
CA ASN A 128 13.26 16.64 12.90
C ASN A 128 12.28 15.47 12.68
N ILE A 129 10.99 15.66 12.97
CA ILE A 129 9.94 14.73 12.50
C ILE A 129 9.69 14.99 11.01
N CYS A 130 10.64 14.53 10.20
CA CYS A 130 10.55 14.42 8.76
C CYS A 130 9.32 13.57 8.40
N GLY A 131 8.51 14.03 7.44
CA GLY A 131 7.17 13.52 7.12
C GLY A 131 7.09 12.00 7.03
N ILE A 132 6.43 11.39 8.02
CA ILE A 132 6.00 10.00 7.96
C ILE A 132 4.90 9.91 6.90
N GLY A 133 5.07 9.04 5.90
CA GLY A 133 4.06 8.75 4.88
C GLY A 133 2.74 8.34 5.53
N TYR A 134 1.74 9.23 5.48
CA TYR A 134 0.42 9.03 6.07
C TYR A 134 -0.53 8.15 5.21
N SER A 135 0.03 7.49 4.20
CA SER A 135 -0.67 6.75 3.16
C SER A 135 0.12 5.51 2.75
N LEU A 136 -0.57 4.55 2.15
CA LEU A 136 0.00 3.27 1.75
C LEU A 136 0.78 3.41 0.44
N ASP A 137 2.03 2.96 0.42
CA ASP A 137 2.87 2.97 -0.80
C ASP A 137 2.43 1.86 -1.76
N PHE A 138 2.92 1.88 -3.00
CA PHE A 138 2.75 0.81 -3.99
C PHE A 138 1.30 0.44 -4.32
N ILE A 139 0.29 1.20 -3.91
CA ILE A 139 -1.11 0.88 -4.23
C ILE A 139 -1.29 0.79 -5.74
N GLY A 140 -1.79 -0.35 -6.22
CA GLY A 140 -1.93 -0.64 -7.65
C GLY A 140 -0.63 -1.11 -8.32
N TYR A 141 0.35 -1.58 -7.55
CA TYR A 141 1.54 -2.25 -8.06
C TYR A 141 1.18 -3.47 -8.90
N LEU A 142 1.81 -3.60 -10.07
CA LEU A 142 1.56 -4.67 -11.04
C LEU A 142 0.09 -4.80 -11.46
N LEU A 143 -0.68 -3.69 -11.48
CA LEU A 143 -2.09 -3.71 -11.84
C LEU A 143 -2.32 -4.51 -13.14
N PRO A 144 -3.20 -5.52 -13.18
CA PRO A 144 -3.29 -6.41 -14.33
C PRO A 144 -3.81 -5.73 -15.59
N LYS A 145 -3.50 -6.33 -16.75
CA LYS A 145 -3.88 -5.78 -18.05
C LYS A 145 -5.40 -5.56 -18.17
N ASN A 146 -5.79 -4.46 -18.78
CA ASN A 146 -7.20 -4.09 -19.00
C ASN A 146 -8.04 -3.99 -17.71
N LYS A 147 -7.43 -3.78 -16.53
CA LYS A 147 -8.14 -3.60 -15.26
C LYS A 147 -8.20 -2.14 -14.85
N THR A 148 -9.26 -1.76 -14.14
CA THR A 148 -9.44 -0.41 -13.59
C THR A 148 -9.49 -0.44 -12.06
N LEU A 149 -8.70 0.42 -11.42
CA LEU A 149 -8.72 0.64 -9.98
C LEU A 149 -9.13 2.08 -9.69
N ASN A 150 -10.26 2.26 -9.02
CA ASN A 150 -10.69 3.55 -8.50
C ASN A 150 -10.25 3.70 -7.05
N ILE A 151 -9.64 4.83 -6.70
CA ILE A 151 -9.11 5.09 -5.37
C ILE A 151 -9.67 6.42 -4.88
N SER A 152 -10.25 6.42 -3.69
CA SER A 152 -10.61 7.64 -2.97
C SER A 152 -9.70 7.80 -1.76
N GLY A 153 -9.10 8.98 -1.57
CA GLY A 153 -8.15 9.25 -0.49
C GLY A 153 -6.71 9.36 -0.95
N ALA A 154 -5.78 9.51 0.00
CA ALA A 154 -4.37 9.71 -0.27
C ALA A 154 -3.63 8.36 -0.38
N VAL A 155 -2.77 8.25 -1.38
CA VAL A 155 -1.84 7.12 -1.58
C VAL A 155 -0.40 7.56 -1.35
N GLY A 156 0.47 6.62 -1.00
CA GLY A 156 1.88 6.85 -0.74
C GLY A 156 2.71 6.90 -2.02
N ASP A 157 4.00 6.61 -1.89
CA ASP A 157 4.96 6.57 -2.98
C ASP A 157 4.69 5.36 -3.89
N TYR A 158 5.14 5.42 -5.15
CA TYR A 158 5.06 4.32 -6.12
C TYR A 158 3.65 3.79 -6.43
N CYS A 159 2.60 4.58 -6.18
CA CYS A 159 1.25 4.25 -6.63
C CYS A 159 1.25 3.96 -8.15
N GLY A 160 0.71 2.82 -8.56
CA GLY A 160 0.68 2.40 -9.97
C GLY A 160 2.05 2.04 -10.58
N ALA A 161 3.04 1.67 -9.78
CA ALA A 161 4.31 1.17 -10.31
C ALA A 161 4.12 -0.14 -11.09
N LEU A 162 4.82 -0.29 -12.23
CA LEU A 162 4.79 -1.48 -13.10
C LEU A 162 3.38 -1.91 -13.57
N MET A 163 2.45 -0.97 -13.72
CA MET A 163 1.11 -1.25 -14.27
C MET A 163 1.19 -1.88 -15.68
N ASN A 164 0.37 -2.91 -15.92
CA ASN A 164 0.32 -3.62 -17.21
C ASN A 164 -0.46 -2.85 -18.30
N GLU A 165 -0.44 -3.38 -19.52
CA GLU A 165 -1.09 -2.78 -20.69
C GLU A 165 -2.56 -2.43 -20.47
N ASN A 166 -2.96 -1.23 -20.91
CA ASN A 166 -4.34 -0.72 -20.88
C ASN A 166 -4.99 -0.73 -19.49
N SER A 167 -4.22 -0.96 -18.43
CA SER A 167 -4.70 -0.84 -17.07
C SER A 167 -4.86 0.63 -16.71
N LYS A 168 -5.72 0.91 -15.75
CA LYS A 168 -6.14 2.27 -15.41
C LYS A 168 -6.27 2.47 -13.91
N ILE A 169 -5.68 3.53 -13.39
CA ILE A 169 -5.97 4.04 -12.03
C ILE A 169 -6.73 5.36 -12.16
N ILE A 170 -7.83 5.49 -11.42
CA ILE A 170 -8.52 6.76 -11.21
C ILE A 170 -8.37 7.12 -9.73
N LEU A 171 -7.53 8.11 -9.45
CA LEU A 171 -7.20 8.56 -8.10
C LEU A 171 -7.94 9.87 -7.79
N ASN A 172 -8.86 9.83 -6.84
CA ASN A 172 -9.52 11.00 -6.26
C ASN A 172 -8.83 11.34 -4.94
N GLY A 173 -7.69 12.04 -5.03
CA GLY A 173 -6.87 12.39 -3.89
C GLY A 173 -5.39 12.63 -4.22
N ASN A 174 -4.59 12.79 -3.15
CA ASN A 174 -3.15 13.06 -3.25
C ASN A 174 -2.35 11.77 -3.45
N CYS A 175 -1.16 11.89 -4.02
CA CYS A 175 -0.20 10.80 -4.15
C CYS A 175 1.18 11.22 -3.63
N GLY A 176 1.97 10.22 -3.24
CA GLY A 176 3.40 10.39 -2.99
C GLY A 176 4.22 10.53 -4.27
N LYS A 177 5.52 10.30 -4.14
CA LYS A 177 6.51 10.33 -5.21
C LYS A 177 6.37 9.12 -6.14
N HIS A 178 7.01 9.19 -7.31
CA HIS A 178 7.14 8.06 -8.24
C HIS A 178 5.80 7.48 -8.74
N LEU A 179 4.77 8.32 -8.86
CA LEU A 179 3.47 7.93 -9.42
C LEU A 179 3.63 7.32 -10.82
N GLY A 180 3.16 6.09 -11.00
CA GLY A 180 3.23 5.39 -12.28
C GLY A 180 4.63 5.01 -12.73
N TYR A 181 5.58 4.85 -11.79
CA TYR A 181 6.95 4.49 -12.10
C TYR A 181 7.04 3.19 -12.89
N GLU A 182 7.70 3.24 -14.05
CA GLU A 182 7.86 2.12 -14.99
C GLU A 182 6.54 1.44 -15.45
N LYS A 183 5.41 2.16 -15.39
CA LYS A 183 4.15 1.66 -15.97
C LYS A 183 4.28 1.43 -17.47
N HIS A 184 3.52 0.48 -18.00
CA HIS A 184 3.40 0.30 -19.44
C HIS A 184 2.93 1.59 -20.13
N GLN A 185 3.40 1.84 -21.35
CA GLN A 185 3.08 3.06 -22.12
C GLN A 185 1.57 3.27 -22.33
N THR A 186 0.80 2.18 -22.45
CA THR A 186 -0.67 2.24 -22.63
C THR A 186 -1.45 2.33 -21.32
N ALA A 187 -0.79 2.12 -20.17
CA ALA A 187 -1.41 2.25 -18.86
C ALA A 187 -1.67 3.72 -18.54
N LYS A 188 -2.78 4.02 -17.85
CA LYS A 188 -3.19 5.41 -17.56
C LYS A 188 -3.44 5.61 -16.07
N ILE A 189 -2.95 6.73 -15.55
CA ILE A 189 -3.31 7.22 -14.21
C ILE A 189 -4.01 8.57 -14.39
N ILE A 190 -5.21 8.70 -13.85
CA ILE A 190 -5.99 9.94 -13.86
C ILE A 190 -6.13 10.40 -12.42
N GLN A 191 -5.40 11.45 -12.05
CA GLN A 191 -5.51 12.08 -10.74
C GLN A 191 -6.50 13.25 -10.80
N LYS A 192 -7.45 13.27 -9.88
CA LYS A 192 -8.42 14.35 -9.65
C LYS A 192 -8.17 14.91 -8.26
N ILE A 193 -7.92 16.21 -8.19
CA ILE A 193 -7.69 16.99 -6.96
C ILE A 193 -8.92 17.84 -6.71
#